data_AF-A0A7X8MBW5-F1
#
_entry.id   AF-A0A7X8MBW5-F1
#
_cell.length_a   1.000
_cell.length_b   1.000
_cell.length_c   1.000
_cell.angle_alpha   90.00
_cell.angle_beta   90.00
_cell.angle_gamma   90.00
#
_symmetry.space_group_name_H-M   'P 1'
#
loop_
_entity.id
_entity.type
_entity.pdbx_description
1 polymer ?
#
loop_
_entity_poly.entity_id
_entity_poly.type
_entity_poly.pdbx_seq_one_letter_code
_entity_poly.pdbx_strand_id
1 'polypeptide(L)'
;MRAISRLKTFPSIDRILTSGGDGDWSARLPRLQKWQALGAPEIGVLVGGGVTAAWMEKLVPMGFYEYHVGRMARQDKSLHGSVQAERVAELKNILHALCAQHGGPFRA
;
A
#
# COMPACT_ATOMS: atom_id res chain seq x y z
N MET A 1 -14.87 13.69 6.77
CA MET A 1 -13.98 13.12 5.74
C MET A 1 -14.27 13.81 4.40
N ARG A 2 -13.85 15.07 4.22
CA ARG A 2 -14.09 15.84 2.99
C ARG A 2 -13.01 15.65 1.92
N ALA A 3 -11.83 15.16 2.31
CA ALA A 3 -10.68 15.10 1.41
C ALA A 3 -10.90 14.12 0.25
N ILE A 4 -11.18 12.84 0.52
CA ILE A 4 -11.38 11.83 -0.53
C ILE A 4 -12.51 12.23 -1.47
N SER A 5 -13.68 12.64 -0.95
CA SER A 5 -14.80 13.08 -1.79
C SER A 5 -14.45 14.28 -2.68
N ARG A 6 -13.60 15.20 -2.20
CA ARG A 6 -13.09 16.30 -3.03
C ARG A 6 -12.10 15.81 -4.07
N LEU A 7 -11.24 14.85 -3.74
CA LEU A 7 -10.30 14.27 -4.73
C LEU A 7 -11.04 13.57 -5.87
N LYS A 8 -12.21 12.96 -5.62
CA LYS A 8 -13.05 12.35 -6.67
C LYS A 8 -13.55 13.35 -7.71
N THR A 9 -13.53 14.66 -7.44
CA THR A 9 -13.89 15.67 -8.46
C THR A 9 -12.78 15.92 -9.48
N PHE A 10 -11.61 15.30 -9.31
CA PHE A 10 -10.46 15.40 -10.22
C PHE A 10 -10.23 14.04 -10.88
N PRO A 11 -10.72 13.81 -12.11
CA PRO A 11 -10.62 12.51 -12.79
C PRO A 11 -9.19 12.02 -13.02
N SER A 12 -8.20 12.92 -12.99
CA SER A 12 -6.78 12.58 -13.12
C SER A 12 -6.16 11.97 -11.86
N ILE A 13 -6.88 11.97 -10.72
CA ILE A 13 -6.43 11.37 -9.47
C ILE A 13 -7.05 9.99 -9.37
N ASP A 14 -6.23 8.96 -9.54
CA ASP A 14 -6.67 7.56 -9.48
C ASP A 14 -6.14 6.81 -8.25
N ARG A 15 -5.17 7.38 -7.53
CA ARG A 15 -4.55 6.78 -6.35
C ARG A 15 -4.29 7.80 -5.24
N ILE A 16 -4.38 7.32 -3.99
CA ILE A 16 -3.92 8.05 -2.80
C ILE A 16 -2.84 7.24 -2.09
N LEU A 17 -1.65 7.82 -1.96
CA LEU A 17 -0.60 7.32 -1.07
C LEU A 17 -0.92 7.70 0.38
N THR A 18 -1.06 6.72 1.27
CA THR A 18 -1.33 7.00 2.69
C THR A 18 -0.89 5.89 3.65
N SER A 19 -0.60 6.26 4.90
CA SER A 19 -0.22 5.35 5.99
C SER A 19 -1.38 4.91 6.89
N GLY A 20 -2.59 5.44 6.65
CA GLY A 20 -3.70 5.30 7.61
C GLY A 20 -3.76 6.43 8.65
N GLY A 21 -2.81 7.38 8.63
CA GLY A 21 -2.68 8.45 9.63
C GLY A 21 -1.87 8.03 10.86
N ASP A 22 -1.91 8.85 11.92
CA ASP A 22 -1.10 8.64 13.15
C ASP A 22 -1.58 7.46 13.99
N GLY A 23 -0.77 7.02 14.96
CA GLY A 23 -1.06 5.87 15.81
C GLY A 23 -0.43 4.57 15.28
N ASP A 24 -0.74 3.47 15.93
CA ASP A 24 -0.24 2.15 15.57
C ASP A 24 -1.06 1.50 14.44
N TRP A 25 -0.71 0.27 14.07
CA TRP A 25 -1.43 -0.44 13.02
C TRP A 25 -2.86 -0.82 13.42
N SER A 26 -3.13 -1.09 14.70
CA SER A 26 -4.49 -1.38 15.17
C SER A 26 -5.44 -0.20 14.90
N ALA A 27 -4.93 1.04 15.07
CA ALA A 27 -5.67 2.26 14.76
C ALA A 27 -5.67 2.63 13.26
N ARG A 28 -4.66 2.22 12.49
CA ARG A 28 -4.55 2.55 11.04
C ARG A 28 -5.43 1.65 10.18
N LEU A 29 -5.53 0.35 10.49
CA LEU A 29 -6.23 -0.63 9.64
C LEU A 29 -7.71 -0.27 9.39
N PRO A 30 -8.53 0.07 10.41
CA PRO A 30 -9.92 0.45 10.18
C PRO A 30 -10.04 1.73 9.34
N ARG A 31 -9.10 2.67 9.48
CA ARG A 31 -9.08 3.90 8.66
C ARG A 31 -8.73 3.59 7.22
N LEU A 32 -7.73 2.74 6.97
CA LEU A 32 -7.36 2.31 5.63
C LEU A 32 -8.57 1.67 4.90
N GLN A 33 -9.28 0.75 5.56
CA GLN A 33 -10.48 0.13 4.97
C GLN A 33 -11.57 1.17 4.67
N LYS A 34 -11.83 2.07 5.61
CA LYS A 34 -12.79 3.18 5.42
C LYS A 34 -12.39 4.06 4.23
N TRP A 35 -11.11 4.32 4.05
CA TRP A 35 -10.60 5.18 2.96
C TRP A 35 -10.67 4.48 1.62
N GLN A 36 -10.34 3.19 1.56
CA GLN A 36 -10.53 2.37 0.38
C GLN A 36 -12.00 2.34 -0.06
N ALA A 37 -12.92 2.11 0.88
CA ALA A 37 -14.35 2.09 0.59
C ALA A 37 -14.87 3.45 0.08
N LEU A 38 -14.36 4.57 0.61
CA LEU A 38 -14.76 5.91 0.16
C LEU A 38 -14.13 6.32 -1.18
N GLY A 39 -12.92 5.84 -1.46
CA GLY A 39 -12.22 6.10 -2.71
C GLY A 39 -12.81 5.31 -3.88
N ALA A 40 -13.23 4.07 -3.64
CA ALA A 40 -13.73 3.18 -4.67
C ALA A 40 -15.02 3.70 -5.37
N PRO A 41 -15.24 3.28 -6.64
CA PRO A 41 -14.27 2.61 -7.52
C PRO A 41 -13.19 3.54 -8.13
N GLU A 42 -13.34 4.86 -8.02
CA GLU A 42 -12.57 5.85 -8.79
C GLU A 42 -11.13 6.03 -8.29
N ILE A 43 -10.91 5.92 -6.99
CA ILE A 43 -9.61 6.15 -6.36
C ILE A 43 -9.19 4.93 -5.53
N GLY A 44 -8.07 4.32 -5.93
CA GLY A 44 -7.41 3.25 -5.18
C GLY A 44 -6.53 3.78 -4.05
N VAL A 45 -6.28 2.94 -3.05
CA VAL A 45 -5.36 3.24 -1.95
C VAL A 45 -4.02 2.56 -2.19
N LEU A 46 -2.95 3.34 -2.14
CA LEU A 46 -1.57 2.89 -2.18
C LEU A 46 -0.98 3.01 -0.77
N VAL A 47 -0.78 1.86 -0.10
CA VAL A 47 -0.40 1.85 1.33
C VAL A 47 1.08 2.17 1.49
N GLY A 48 1.41 3.13 2.34
CA GLY A 48 2.79 3.54 2.65
C GLY A 48 3.07 3.65 4.15
N GLY A 49 4.21 4.24 4.51
CA GLY A 49 4.52 4.57 5.90
C GLY A 49 5.05 3.41 6.75
N GLY A 50 6.04 2.68 6.24
CA GLY A 50 6.72 1.61 6.99
C GLY A 50 6.16 0.20 6.71
N VAL A 51 5.64 -0.02 5.51
CA VAL A 51 5.19 -1.33 5.04
C VAL A 51 6.35 -2.31 5.04
N THR A 52 6.11 -3.51 5.58
CA THR A 52 6.99 -4.67 5.56
C THR A 52 6.25 -5.85 4.94
N ALA A 53 6.97 -6.94 4.62
CA ALA A 53 6.36 -8.19 4.15
C ALA A 53 5.29 -8.72 5.11
N ALA A 54 5.57 -8.72 6.42
CA ALA A 54 4.62 -9.13 7.45
C ALA A 54 3.34 -8.25 7.50
N TRP A 55 3.42 -6.99 7.07
CA TRP A 55 2.22 -6.16 6.92
C TRP A 55 1.48 -6.44 5.61
N MET A 56 2.17 -6.75 4.52
CA MET A 56 1.53 -7.19 3.28
C MET A 56 0.69 -8.44 3.51
N GLU A 57 1.20 -9.43 4.26
CA GLU A 57 0.45 -10.65 4.64
C GLU A 57 -0.90 -10.36 5.31
N LYS A 58 -0.97 -9.28 6.10
CA LYS A 58 -2.21 -8.88 6.79
C LYS A 58 -3.13 -8.03 5.90
N LEU A 59 -2.55 -7.23 5.01
CA LEU A 59 -3.26 -6.23 4.20
C LEU A 59 -3.83 -6.81 2.90
N VAL A 60 -3.16 -7.80 2.29
CA VAL A 60 -3.62 -8.47 1.06
C VAL A 60 -5.00 -9.11 1.23
N PRO A 61 -5.29 -9.88 2.30
CA PRO A 61 -6.64 -10.42 2.55
C PRO A 61 -7.72 -9.35 2.71
N MET A 62 -7.32 -8.12 3.07
CA MET A 62 -8.22 -6.98 3.24
C MET A 62 -8.46 -6.20 1.94
N GLY A 63 -7.86 -6.62 0.82
CA GLY A 63 -8.04 -6.00 -0.49
C GLY A 63 -7.03 -4.90 -0.83
N PHE A 64 -5.90 -4.82 -0.12
CA PHE A 64 -4.81 -3.88 -0.46
C PHE A 64 -3.73 -4.58 -1.28
N TYR A 65 -3.50 -4.10 -2.50
CA TYR A 65 -2.58 -4.72 -3.46
C TYR A 65 -1.52 -3.76 -4.01
N GLU A 66 -1.55 -2.47 -3.62
CA GLU A 66 -0.62 -1.44 -4.08
C GLU A 66 0.11 -0.82 -2.88
N TYR A 67 1.44 -0.76 -2.94
CA TYR A 67 2.29 -0.37 -1.82
C TYR A 67 3.40 0.59 -2.23
N HIS A 68 3.69 1.57 -1.38
CA HIS A 68 4.87 2.41 -1.48
C HIS A 68 5.92 1.96 -0.47
N VAL A 69 7.07 1.51 -0.98
CA VAL A 69 8.19 1.06 -0.16
C VAL A 69 9.37 2.01 -0.28
N GLY A 70 9.92 2.40 0.87
CA GLY A 70 11.11 3.25 0.97
C GLY A 70 12.32 2.43 1.42
N ARG A 71 12.64 2.50 2.73
CA ARG A 71 13.78 1.81 3.36
C ARG A 71 13.87 0.33 3.03
N MET A 72 12.75 -0.40 2.95
CA MET A 72 12.76 -1.84 2.65
C MET A 72 13.41 -2.20 1.31
N ALA A 73 13.37 -1.29 0.34
CA ALA A 73 13.98 -1.48 -0.98
C ALA A 73 15.45 -1.01 -1.04
N ARG A 74 16.03 -0.52 0.07
CA ARG A 74 17.36 0.12 0.09
C ARG A 74 18.39 -0.68 0.86
N GLN A 75 19.66 -0.45 0.51
CA GLN A 75 20.81 -0.94 1.26
C GLN A 75 20.67 -0.59 2.75
N ASP A 76 20.95 -1.56 3.62
CA ASP A 76 20.92 -1.46 5.08
C ASP A 76 19.62 -0.92 5.67
N LYS A 77 18.52 -0.94 4.90
CA LYS A 77 17.25 -0.30 5.24
C LYS A 77 17.40 1.18 5.60
N SER A 78 18.37 1.86 4.99
CA SER A 78 18.69 3.28 5.23
C SER A 78 18.11 4.19 4.14
N LEU A 79 17.78 5.43 4.50
CA LEU A 79 17.40 6.45 3.52
C LEU A 79 18.60 6.94 2.69
N HIS A 80 19.81 6.82 3.23
CA HIS A 80 21.05 7.13 2.53
C HIS A 80 21.56 5.96 1.67
N GLY A 81 21.04 4.76 1.90
CA GLY A 81 21.32 3.60 1.07
C GLY A 81 20.70 3.73 -0.32
N SER A 82 21.42 3.26 -1.35
CA SER A 82 20.87 3.13 -2.70
C SER A 82 19.72 2.12 -2.72
N VAL A 83 18.81 2.28 -3.67
CA VAL A 83 17.80 1.25 -3.95
C VAL A 83 18.50 0.04 -4.55
N GLN A 84 18.16 -1.16 -4.07
CA GLN A 84 18.72 -2.42 -4.54
C GLN A 84 17.66 -3.17 -5.36
N ALA A 85 18.01 -3.55 -6.59
CA ALA A 85 17.10 -4.23 -7.50
C ALA A 85 16.63 -5.58 -6.93
N GLU A 86 17.53 -6.29 -6.25
CA GLU A 86 17.28 -7.59 -5.63
C GLU A 86 16.22 -7.48 -4.53
N ARG A 87 16.27 -6.42 -3.72
CA ARG A 87 15.26 -6.14 -2.68
C ARG A 87 13.91 -5.78 -3.26
N VAL A 88 13.89 -5.03 -4.36
CA VAL A 88 12.64 -4.72 -5.07
C VAL A 88 12.03 -6.00 -5.64
N ALA A 89 12.85 -6.85 -6.25
CA ALA A 89 12.41 -8.14 -6.79
C ALA A 89 11.87 -9.06 -5.69
N GLU A 90 12.52 -9.12 -4.52
CA GLU A 90 12.05 -9.87 -3.36
C GLU A 90 10.66 -9.39 -2.90
N LEU A 91 10.48 -8.08 -2.70
CA LEU A 91 9.20 -7.50 -2.29
C LEU A 91 8.10 -7.75 -3.33
N LYS A 92 8.43 -7.66 -4.63
CA LYS A 92 7.51 -7.98 -5.73
C LYS A 92 7.07 -9.45 -5.64
N ASN A 93 8.01 -10.37 -5.49
CA ASN A 93 7.74 -11.80 -5.42
C ASN A 93 6.86 -12.17 -4.20
N ILE A 94 7.14 -11.57 -3.04
CA ILE A 94 6.30 -11.74 -1.84
C ILE A 94 4.87 -11.29 -2.12
N LEU A 95 4.69 -10.08 -2.64
CA LEU A 95 3.37 -9.55 -2.94
C LEU A 95 2.63 -10.42 -3.96
N HIS A 96 3.32 -10.88 -5.00
CA HIS A 96 2.74 -11.77 -6.02
C HIS A 96 2.26 -13.10 -5.43
N ALA A 97 3.07 -13.73 -4.58
CA ALA A 97 2.69 -14.97 -3.91
C ALA A 97 1.45 -14.78 -3.03
N LEU A 98 1.40 -13.68 -2.26
CA LEU A 98 0.25 -13.35 -1.42
C LEU A 98 -1.01 -13.08 -2.27
N CYS A 99 -0.89 -12.33 -3.37
CA CYS A 99 -2.02 -12.08 -4.26
C CYS A 99 -2.56 -13.38 -4.87
N ALA A 100 -1.67 -14.27 -5.33
CA ALA A 100 -2.06 -15.57 -5.87
C ALA A 100 -2.81 -16.42 -4.82
N GLN A 101 -2.37 -16.40 -3.57
CA GLN A 101 -3.03 -17.13 -2.47
C GLN A 101 -4.43 -16.59 -2.14
N HIS A 102 -4.65 -15.28 -2.29
CA HIS A 102 -5.89 -14.61 -1.86
C HIS A 102 -6.80 -14.17 -3.01
N GLY A 103 -6.54 -14.63 -4.25
CA GLY A 103 -7.33 -14.26 -5.42
C GLY A 103 -7.23 -12.77 -5.79
N GLY A 104 -6.16 -12.11 -5.37
CA GLY A 104 -5.91 -10.69 -5.63
C GLY A 104 -5.54 -10.41 -7.09
N PRO A 105 -5.77 -9.19 -7.59
CA PRO A 105 -5.41 -8.81 -8.94
C PRO A 105 -3.90 -8.86 -9.14
N PHE A 106 -3.48 -9.54 -10.20
CA PHE A 106 -2.10 -9.49 -10.67
C PHE A 106 -1.96 -8.28 -11.59
N ARG A 107 -1.14 -7.29 -11.19
CA ARG A 107 -0.77 -6.18 -12.07
C ARG A 107 0.72 -6.32 -12.36
N ALA A 108 1.04 -6.53 -13.64
CA ALA A 108 2.39 -6.81 -14.15
C ALA A 108 3.40 -5.69 -13.81
#